data_AF-A0A2H0JXI2-F1
#
_entry.id   AF-A0A2H0JXI2-F1
#
_cell.length_a   1.000
_cell.length_b   1.000
_cell.length_c   1.000
_cell.angle_alpha   90.00
_cell.angle_beta   90.00
_cell.angle_gamma   90.00
#
_symmetry.space_group_name_H-M   'P 1'
#
loop_
_entity.id
_entity.type
_entity.pdbx_description
1 polymer ?
#
loop_
_entity_poly.entity_id
_entity_poly.type
_entity_poly.pdbx_seq_one_letter_code
_entity_poly.pdbx_strand_id
1 'polypeptide(L)'
;MALYKHQEAQLGDVDGTGYLFRKKTVLGDNYQGVFIASDDEAAEQLEALKEADSVTFCGVAYRRNRSGKVSVDKGEYEVDVKNITTVGMGERALLEVVD
;
A
#
# COMPACT_ATOMS: atom_id res chain seq x y z
N MET A 1 -8.14 19.21 1.91
CA MET A 1 -7.34 18.31 2.77
C MET A 1 -7.19 16.98 2.06
N ALA A 2 -5.99 16.41 2.01
CA ALA A 2 -5.79 15.07 1.46
C ALA A 2 -6.59 14.05 2.30
N LEU A 3 -7.40 13.23 1.64
CA LEU A 3 -8.27 12.22 2.28
C LEU A 3 -7.45 11.11 2.95
N TYR A 4 -6.26 10.85 2.42
CA TYR A 4 -5.33 9.84 2.91
C TYR A 4 -3.95 10.47 3.06
N LYS A 5 -3.23 10.07 4.11
CA LYS A 5 -1.85 10.48 4.35
C LYS A 5 -0.97 9.25 4.32
N HIS A 6 0.19 9.39 3.69
CA HIS A 6 1.29 8.43 3.86
C HIS A 6 1.64 8.34 5.34
N GLN A 7 1.72 7.11 5.83
CA GLN A 7 2.17 6.78 7.18
C GLN A 7 3.37 5.85 7.04
N GLU A 8 4.20 5.79 8.06
CA GLU A 8 5.24 4.74 8.16
C GLU A 8 4.59 3.37 7.97
N ALA A 9 5.18 2.60 7.06
CA ALA A 9 4.71 1.28 6.68
C ALA A 9 5.90 0.42 6.24
N GLN A 10 5.70 -0.88 6.25
CA GLN A 10 6.68 -1.86 5.81
C GLN A 10 6.03 -2.78 4.76
N LEU A 11 6.79 -3.18 3.75
CA LEU A 11 6.35 -4.10 2.71
C LEU A 11 7.37 -5.25 2.63
N GLY A 12 7.06 -6.38 3.24
CA GLY A 12 8.03 -7.45 3.48
C GLY A 12 9.14 -6.95 4.39
N ASP A 13 10.38 -6.95 3.90
CA ASP A 13 11.54 -6.41 4.59
C ASP A 13 11.86 -4.94 4.21
N VAL A 14 11.04 -4.33 3.35
CA VAL A 14 11.27 -2.98 2.82
C VAL A 14 10.57 -1.93 3.69
N ASP A 15 11.35 -1.02 4.27
CA ASP A 15 10.83 0.13 5.02
C ASP A 15 10.43 1.27 4.09
N GLY A 16 9.30 1.91 4.40
CA GLY A 16 8.81 3.01 3.59
C GLY A 16 7.63 3.75 4.18
N THR A 17 6.89 4.41 3.29
CA THR A 17 5.65 5.08 3.66
C THR A 17 4.52 4.71 2.73
N GLY A 18 3.36 4.41 3.29
CA GLY A 18 2.25 3.91 2.51
C GLY A 18 0.94 3.90 3.25
N TYR A 19 -0.09 3.47 2.54
CA TYR A 19 -1.40 3.19 3.09
C TYR A 19 -2.22 2.32 2.13
N LEU A 20 -3.17 1.59 2.71
CA LEU A 20 -4.26 0.95 1.99
C LEU A 20 -5.52 1.80 2.12
N PHE A 21 -6.44 1.65 1.18
CA PHE A 21 -7.77 2.23 1.22
C PHE A 21 -8.76 1.31 0.53
N ARG A 22 -9.99 1.29 1.05
CA ARG A 22 -11.05 0.47 0.47
C ARG A 22 -11.49 1.03 -0.89
N LYS A 23 -11.45 0.18 -1.92
CA LYS A 23 -12.01 0.42 -3.25
C LYS A 23 -13.20 -0.51 -3.49
N LYS A 24 -14.34 0.08 -3.83
CA LYS A 24 -15.49 -0.68 -4.29
C LYS A 24 -15.24 -1.13 -5.73
N THR A 25 -15.22 -2.44 -5.96
CA THR A 25 -15.23 -3.02 -7.28
C THR A 25 -16.64 -3.55 -7.59
N VAL A 26 -16.90 -3.93 -8.84
CA VAL A 26 -18.18 -4.55 -9.23
C VAL A 26 -18.39 -5.89 -8.53
N LEU A 27 -17.30 -6.57 -8.17
CA LEU A 27 -17.28 -7.89 -7.54
C LEU A 27 -17.30 -7.86 -6.01
N GLY A 28 -17.11 -6.70 -5.38
CA GLY A 28 -17.11 -6.59 -3.92
C GLY A 28 -16.30 -5.42 -3.39
N ASP A 29 -15.94 -5.51 -2.12
CA ASP A 29 -15.00 -4.60 -1.47
C ASP A 29 -13.59 -5.17 -1.60
N ASN A 30 -12.69 -4.45 -2.25
CA ASN A 30 -11.26 -4.78 -2.23
C ASN A 30 -10.48 -3.62 -1.57
N TYR A 31 -9.27 -3.86 -1.11
CA TYR A 31 -8.34 -2.83 -0.64
C TYR A 31 -7.24 -2.63 -1.69
N GLN A 32 -7.00 -1.37 -2.02
CA GLN A 32 -5.86 -0.97 -2.85
C GLN A 32 -5.00 0.01 -2.05
N GLY A 33 -3.72 0.08 -2.34
CA GLY A 33 -2.81 0.95 -1.62
C GLY A 33 -1.71 1.52 -2.48
N VAL A 34 -0.93 2.36 -1.81
CA VAL A 34 0.28 2.94 -2.35
C VAL A 34 1.37 2.77 -1.30
N PHE A 35 2.52 2.28 -1.74
CA PHE A 35 3.74 2.22 -0.94
C PHE A 35 4.85 2.98 -1.65
N ILE A 36 5.63 3.74 -0.89
CA ILE A 36 6.78 4.50 -1.38
C ILE A 36 8.00 4.05 -0.60
N ALA A 37 8.96 3.47 -1.32
CA ALA A 37 10.28 3.16 -0.82
C ALA A 37 11.08 4.47 -0.66
N SER A 38 11.70 4.65 0.52
CA SER A 38 12.31 5.94 0.90
C SER A 38 13.73 6.15 0.39
N ASP A 39 14.40 5.07 -0.03
CA ASP A 39 15.80 5.05 -0.44
C ASP A 39 16.03 4.13 -1.66
N ASP A 40 17.23 4.23 -2.24
CA ASP A 40 17.60 3.50 -3.47
C ASP A 40 17.72 1.98 -3.24
N GLU A 41 18.06 1.55 -2.03
CA GLU A 41 18.17 0.12 -1.67
C GLU A 41 16.79 -0.52 -1.56
N ALA A 42 15.84 0.18 -0.92
CA ALA A 42 14.44 -0.19 -0.83
C ALA A 42 13.76 -0.22 -2.21
N ALA A 43 14.19 0.64 -3.14
CA ALA A 43 13.71 0.64 -4.53
C ALA A 43 14.11 -0.63 -5.28
N GLU A 44 15.37 -1.04 -5.22
CA GLU A 44 15.83 -2.29 -5.85
C GLU A 44 15.09 -3.53 -5.28
N GLN A 45 14.86 -3.54 -3.96
CA GLN A 45 14.11 -4.61 -3.30
C GLN A 45 12.62 -4.61 -3.70
N LEU A 46 12.03 -3.44 -3.93
CA LEU A 46 10.65 -3.29 -4.37
C LEU A 46 10.40 -3.98 -5.71
N GLU A 47 11.34 -3.85 -6.66
CA GLU A 47 11.25 -4.53 -7.96
C GLU A 47 11.26 -6.06 -7.80
N ALA A 48 12.07 -6.60 -6.90
CA ALA A 48 12.09 -8.03 -6.59
C ALA A 48 10.75 -8.52 -6.00
N LEU A 49 10.12 -7.71 -5.15
CA LEU A 49 8.82 -8.02 -4.53
C LEU A 49 7.65 -8.06 -5.53
N LYS A 50 7.81 -7.46 -6.71
CA LYS A 50 6.81 -7.53 -7.79
C LYS A 50 6.70 -8.93 -8.41
N GLU A 51 7.75 -9.73 -8.34
CA GLU A 51 7.75 -11.11 -8.84
C GLU A 51 7.19 -12.12 -7.83
N ALA A 52 6.99 -11.70 -6.57
CA ALA A 52 6.39 -12.54 -5.54
C ALA A 52 4.87 -12.62 -5.71
N ASP A 53 4.29 -13.79 -5.41
CA ASP A 53 2.83 -14.02 -5.50
C ASP A 53 2.04 -13.13 -4.51
N SER A 54 2.55 -12.97 -3.29
CA SER A 54 2.04 -12.04 -2.28
C SER A 54 3.14 -11.61 -1.31
N VAL A 55 2.97 -10.43 -0.72
CA VAL A 55 3.90 -9.81 0.22
C VAL A 55 3.12 -9.23 1.40
N THR A 56 3.65 -9.32 2.61
CA THR A 56 3.02 -8.74 3.79
C THR A 56 3.23 -7.23 3.83
N PHE A 57 2.14 -6.46 3.79
CA PHE A 57 2.14 -5.02 4.05
C PHE A 57 1.75 -4.75 5.51
N CYS A 58 2.65 -4.14 6.26
CA CYS A 58 2.42 -3.69 7.64
C CYS A 58 2.22 -2.18 7.65
N GLY A 59 1.01 -1.71 7.96
CA GLY A 59 0.76 -0.28 7.91
C GLY A 59 -0.68 0.11 8.21
N VAL A 60 -1.12 1.22 7.63
CA VAL A 60 -2.46 1.75 7.85
C VAL A 60 -3.40 1.42 6.69
N ALA A 61 -4.62 0.97 7.01
CA ALA A 61 -5.72 0.88 6.08
C ALA A 61 -6.79 1.92 6.41
N TYR A 62 -7.08 2.80 5.46
CA TYR A 62 -8.16 3.77 5.58
C TYR A 62 -9.50 3.15 5.16
N ARG A 63 -10.46 3.23 6.07
CA ARG A 63 -11.85 2.82 5.81
C ARG A 63 -12.75 4.04 5.84
N ARG A 64 -13.51 4.23 4.76
CA ARG A 64 -14.55 5.27 4.69
C ARG A 64 -15.91 4.63 4.95
N ASN A 65 -16.64 5.17 5.92
CA ASN A 65 -18.01 4.74 6.19
C ASN A 65 -19.03 5.46 5.29
N ARG A 66 -20.31 5.06 5.36
CA ARG A 66 -21.38 5.67 4.56
C ARG A 66 -21.62 7.16 4.86
N SER A 67 -21.27 7.65 6.06
CA SER A 67 -21.37 9.07 6.42
C SER A 67 -20.15 9.90 5.99
N GLY A 68 -19.18 9.28 5.31
CA GLY A 68 -17.97 9.94 4.82
C GLY A 68 -16.88 10.12 5.88
N LYS A 69 -17.08 9.63 7.11
CA LYS A 69 -16.03 9.59 8.15
C LYS A 69 -14.98 8.57 7.75
N VAL A 70 -13.72 8.98 7.81
CA VAL A 70 -12.55 8.12 7.60
C VAL A 70 -12.10 7.58 8.96
N SER A 71 -11.94 6.27 9.07
CA SER A 71 -11.27 5.59 10.17
C SER A 71 -9.96 4.99 9.69
N VAL A 72 -9.00 4.89 10.58
CA VAL A 72 -7.69 4.29 10.32
C VAL A 72 -7.65 2.98 11.09
N ASP A 73 -7.31 1.90 10.39
CA ASP A 73 -7.01 0.61 10.94
C ASP A 73 -5.51 0.37 10.78
N LYS A 74 -4.84 -0.14 11.81
CA LYS A 74 -3.41 -0.51 11.74
C LYS A 74 -3.33 -2.02 11.80
N GLY A 75 -2.60 -2.62 10.87
CA GLY A 75 -2.47 -4.06 10.81
C GLY A 75 -1.57 -4.52 9.69
N GLU A 76 -1.59 -5.83 9.50
CA GLU A 76 -0.84 -6.55 8.47
C GLU A 76 -1.84 -7.07 7.44
N TYR A 77 -1.50 -6.92 6.17
CA TYR A 77 -2.35 -7.30 5.04
C TYR A 77 -1.48 -7.98 3.99
N GLU A 78 -1.91 -9.13 3.47
CA GLU A 78 -1.26 -9.72 2.30
C GLU A 78 -1.65 -8.93 1.05
N VAL A 79 -0.64 -8.49 0.30
CA VAL A 79 -0.81 -7.67 -0.89
C VAL A 79 0.00 -8.19 -2.07
N ASP A 80 -0.52 -7.99 -3.25
CA ASP A 80 0.17 -8.14 -4.52
C ASP A 80 0.73 -6.77 -4.93
N VAL A 81 2.01 -6.74 -5.30
CA VAL A 81 2.73 -5.52 -5.68
C VAL A 81 2.53 -5.28 -7.17
N LYS A 82 1.63 -4.35 -7.49
CA LYS A 82 1.31 -3.93 -8.85
C LYS A 82 2.10 -2.67 -9.22
N ASN A 83 2.60 -2.65 -10.45
CA ASN A 83 3.00 -1.42 -11.17
C ASN A 83 3.89 -0.45 -10.35
N ILE A 84 5.20 -0.67 -10.43
CA ILE A 84 6.20 0.21 -9.81
C ILE A 84 6.45 1.40 -10.73
N THR A 85 6.54 2.60 -10.15
CA THR A 85 6.84 3.83 -10.89
C THR A 85 7.79 4.70 -10.08
N THR A 86 8.86 5.16 -10.71
CA THR A 86 9.78 6.13 -10.11
C THR A 86 9.09 7.48 -9.92
N VAL A 87 9.16 8.03 -8.71
CA VAL A 87 8.62 9.35 -8.33
C VAL A 87 9.72 10.20 -7.69
N GLY A 88 9.51 11.50 -7.54
CA GLY A 88 10.55 12.39 -6.96
C GLY A 88 10.94 12.11 -5.50
N MET A 89 10.30 11.15 -4.83
CA MET A 89 10.58 10.73 -3.45
C MET A 89 11.04 9.26 -3.34
N GLY A 90 11.43 8.63 -4.45
CA GLY A 90 11.83 7.22 -4.50
C GLY A 90 10.96 6.42 -5.46
N GLU A 91 10.72 5.15 -5.15
CA GLU A 91 9.86 4.29 -5.97
C GLU A 91 8.49 4.07 -5.35
N ARG A 92 7.46 4.17 -6.18
CA ARG A 92 6.07 3.99 -5.77
C ARG A 92 5.52 2.69 -6.34
N ALA A 93 5.12 1.79 -5.47
CA ALA A 93 4.31 0.61 -5.81
C ALA A 93 2.82 0.88 -5.59
N LEU A 94 1.98 0.30 -6.45
CA LEU A 94 0.57 0.09 -6.14
C LEU A 94 0.41 -1.26 -5.45
N LEU A 95 -0.43 -1.33 -4.45
CA LEU A 95 -0.71 -2.55 -3.71
C LEU A 95 -2.16 -2.97 -3.94
N GLU A 96 -2.42 -4.26 -4.09
CA GLU A 96 -3.76 -4.83 -4.09
C GLU A 96 -3.83 -5.94 -3.04
N VAL A 97 -4.77 -5.87 -2.09
CA VAL A 97 -4.91 -6.93 -1.09
C VAL A 97 -5.37 -8.21 -1.76
N VAL A 98 -4.70 -9.31 -1.43
CA VAL A 98 -5.06 -10.67 -1.83
C VAL A 98 -5.77 -11.28 -0.62
N ASP A 99 -7.02 -11.72 -0.82
CA ASP A 99 -7.89 -12.29 0.23
C ASP A 99 -7.83 -13.83 0.18
#